data_AF-A0A960PHA1-F1
#
_entry.id   AF-A0A960PHA1-F1
#
_cell.length_a   1.000
_cell.length_b   1.000
_cell.length_c   1.000
_cell.angle_alpha   90.00
_cell.angle_beta   90.00
_cell.angle_gamma   90.00
#
_symmetry.space_group_name_H-M   'P 1'
#
loop_
_entity.id
_entity.type
_entity.pdbx_description
1 polymer ?
#
loop_
_entity_poly.entity_id
_entity_poly.type
_entity_poly.pdbx_seq_one_letter_code
_entity_poly.pdbx_strand_id
1 'polypeptide(L)'
;QMNFYMLWSPILMEDPDGTRWGLFLHLIDMEGFGHSRRTVNAHLEHADGTVDPIADLTPDLAFDSSNRRLKGGTITATMADGSTRRFSVEVPTDTGFHLGAGLYFGWQGHHHGEWRGELHTDGERLTDTSDAGLVRELHQIRDTAVVVTDLDTGARGVSNMQPLVAGEHPELGLDAAGSFW
;
A
#
# COMPACT_ATOMS: atom_id res chain seq x y z
N GLN A 1 -3.42 -18.95 -13.36
CA GLN A 1 -3.67 -17.53 -13.04
C GLN A 1 -2.98 -17.23 -11.72
N MET A 2 -2.40 -16.04 -11.58
CA MET A 2 -1.69 -15.63 -10.36
C MET A 2 -2.43 -14.43 -9.79
N ASN A 3 -2.80 -14.51 -8.53
CA ASN A 3 -3.34 -13.42 -7.74
C ASN A 3 -2.23 -12.94 -6.80
N PHE A 4 -2.12 -11.62 -6.67
CA PHE A 4 -1.11 -10.97 -5.88
C PHE A 4 -1.73 -9.77 -5.19
N TYR A 5 -1.56 -9.73 -3.88
CA TYR A 5 -1.96 -8.61 -3.04
C TYR A 5 -0.77 -8.19 -2.21
N MET A 6 -0.40 -6.91 -2.27
CA MET A 6 0.58 -6.32 -1.38
C MET A 6 -0.03 -5.09 -0.71
N LEU A 7 0.35 -4.89 0.54
CA LEU A 7 0.15 -3.65 1.27
C LEU A 7 1.48 -3.29 1.92
N TRP A 8 1.93 -2.04 1.77
CA TRP A 8 3.07 -1.49 2.49
C TRP A 8 2.73 -0.08 3.01
N SER A 9 3.01 0.21 4.29
CA SER A 9 2.76 1.53 4.89
C SER A 9 3.53 1.73 6.20
N PRO A 10 4.42 2.74 6.28
CA PRO A 10 5.04 3.21 7.53
C PRO A 10 4.31 4.43 8.08
N ILE A 11 3.59 4.26 9.17
CA ILE A 11 2.66 5.27 9.69
C ILE A 11 3.20 5.85 10.99
N LEU A 12 3.26 7.18 11.08
CA LEU A 12 3.49 7.86 12.36
C LEU A 12 2.14 8.06 13.05
N MET A 13 1.93 7.39 14.18
CA MET A 13 0.72 7.45 14.99
C MET A 13 0.92 8.40 16.17
N GLU A 14 -0.17 9.03 16.60
CA GLU A 14 -0.23 9.88 17.79
C GLU A 14 -1.49 9.52 18.60
N ASP A 15 -1.31 9.20 19.87
CA ASP A 15 -2.40 8.96 20.82
C ASP A 15 -3.11 10.28 21.21
N PRO A 16 -4.33 10.25 21.78
CA PRO A 16 -5.04 11.46 22.18
C PRO A 16 -4.30 12.36 23.20
N ASP A 17 -3.34 11.81 23.92
CA ASP A 17 -2.49 12.56 24.86
C ASP A 17 -1.22 13.17 24.23
N GLY A 18 -1.01 12.94 22.93
CA GLY A 18 0.14 13.44 22.16
C GLY A 18 1.33 12.48 22.11
N THR A 19 1.26 11.31 22.75
CA THR A 19 2.31 10.29 22.67
C THR A 19 2.42 9.75 21.24
N ARG A 20 3.65 9.63 20.71
CA ARG A 20 3.89 9.16 19.34
C ARG A 20 4.52 7.78 19.30
N TRP A 21 4.13 7.02 18.28
CA TRP A 21 4.63 5.68 18.01
C TRP A 21 4.57 5.38 16.51
N GLY A 22 5.38 4.44 16.04
CA GLY A 22 5.40 3.97 14.66
C GLY A 22 4.47 2.78 14.48
N LEU A 23 3.74 2.72 13.38
CA LEU A 23 3.02 1.54 12.92
C LEU A 23 3.55 1.15 11.56
N PHE A 24 4.16 -0.02 11.45
CA PHE A 24 4.59 -0.56 10.17
C PHE A 24 3.66 -1.69 9.74
N LEU A 25 3.13 -1.58 8.53
CA LEU A 25 2.26 -2.58 7.91
C LEU A 25 2.92 -3.05 6.61
N HIS A 26 3.27 -4.34 6.54
CA HIS A 26 3.64 -4.98 5.28
C HIS A 26 3.02 -6.36 5.18
N LEU A 27 2.22 -6.58 4.14
CA LEU A 27 1.58 -7.84 3.79
C LEU A 27 1.86 -8.14 2.32
N ILE A 28 2.23 -9.38 2.02
CA ILE A 28 2.25 -9.94 0.67
C ILE A 28 1.46 -11.25 0.70
N ASP A 29 0.39 -11.31 -0.08
CA ASP A 29 -0.29 -12.53 -0.46
C ASP A 29 -0.04 -12.83 -1.93
N MET A 30 0.35 -14.06 -2.21
CA MET A 30 0.55 -14.56 -3.56
C MET A 30 -0.13 -15.92 -3.66
N GLU A 31 -0.99 -16.07 -4.65
CA GLU A 31 -1.65 -17.33 -4.97
C GLU A 31 -1.49 -17.63 -6.46
N GLY A 32 -1.04 -18.82 -6.79
CA GLY A 32 -0.88 -19.24 -8.18
C GLY A 32 -0.22 -20.60 -8.30
N PHE A 33 -0.50 -21.28 -9.42
CA PHE A 33 0.13 -22.56 -9.75
C PHE A 33 -0.03 -23.65 -8.67
N GLY A 34 -1.15 -23.64 -7.93
CA GLY A 34 -1.43 -24.60 -6.86
C GLY A 34 -0.71 -24.29 -5.53
N HIS A 35 -0.09 -23.12 -5.41
CA HIS A 35 0.60 -22.68 -4.21
C HIS A 35 0.03 -21.34 -3.73
N SER A 36 0.01 -21.16 -2.41
CA SER A 36 -0.24 -19.87 -1.78
C SER A 36 0.91 -19.54 -0.82
N ARG A 37 1.22 -18.25 -0.71
CA ARG A 37 2.20 -17.72 0.23
C ARG A 37 1.69 -16.41 0.77
N ARG A 38 1.58 -16.36 2.10
CA ARG A 38 1.38 -15.15 2.88
C ARG A 38 2.69 -14.75 3.55
N THR A 39 3.00 -13.47 3.57
CA THR A 39 4.15 -12.92 4.31
C THR A 39 3.70 -11.65 4.98
N VAL A 40 3.85 -11.62 6.31
CA VAL A 40 3.51 -10.46 7.14
C VAL A 40 4.80 -9.98 7.82
N ASN A 41 5.08 -8.70 7.68
CA ASN A 41 6.08 -8.00 8.47
C ASN A 41 5.43 -6.71 8.97
N ALA A 42 4.88 -6.77 10.17
CA ALA A 42 4.13 -5.67 10.75
C ALA A 42 4.38 -5.59 12.24
N HIS A 43 4.41 -4.37 12.77
CA HIS A 43 4.72 -4.12 14.17
C HIS A 43 4.38 -2.68 14.57
N LEU A 44 4.28 -2.47 15.87
CA LEU A 44 4.24 -1.16 16.49
C LEU A 44 5.63 -0.86 17.06
N GLU A 45 6.12 0.35 16.87
CA GLU A 45 7.41 0.83 17.35
C GLU A 45 7.20 1.94 18.36
N HIS A 46 7.73 1.77 19.56
CA HIS A 46 7.63 2.77 20.63
C HIS A 46 8.87 3.68 20.65
N ALA A 47 8.73 4.86 21.23
CA ALA A 47 9.81 5.85 21.28
C ALA A 47 11.06 5.38 22.05
N ASP A 48 10.91 4.40 22.94
CA ASP A 48 12.01 3.77 23.68
C ASP A 48 12.71 2.64 22.88
N GLY A 49 12.26 2.37 21.65
CA GLY A 49 12.78 1.34 20.77
C GLY A 49 12.20 -0.05 21.02
N THR A 50 11.26 -0.21 21.94
CA THR A 50 10.50 -1.46 22.06
C THR A 50 9.57 -1.64 20.88
N VAL A 51 9.31 -2.89 20.52
CA VAL A 51 8.51 -3.26 19.35
C VAL A 51 7.47 -4.30 19.75
N ASP A 52 6.20 -4.03 19.45
CA ASP A 52 5.11 -5.00 19.59
C ASP A 52 4.83 -5.65 18.22
N PRO A 53 5.12 -6.95 18.03
CA PRO A 53 4.91 -7.60 16.75
C PRO A 53 3.42 -7.81 16.44
N ILE A 54 3.07 -7.64 15.17
CA ILE A 54 1.80 -8.06 14.61
C ILE A 54 2.02 -9.39 13.89
N ALA A 55 1.27 -10.42 14.29
CA ALA A 55 1.38 -11.77 13.75
C ALA A 55 0.68 -11.92 12.39
N ASP A 56 -0.43 -11.21 12.18
CA ASP A 56 -1.18 -11.25 10.93
C ASP A 56 -1.95 -9.95 10.66
N LEU A 57 -2.29 -9.71 9.40
CA LEU A 57 -3.09 -8.56 8.95
C LEU A 57 -4.22 -9.06 8.07
N THR A 58 -5.47 -8.70 8.33
CA THR A 58 -6.61 -8.96 7.45
C THR A 58 -7.14 -7.63 6.91
N PRO A 59 -6.76 -7.23 5.68
CA PRO A 59 -7.27 -6.03 5.04
C PRO A 59 -8.69 -6.24 4.51
N ASP A 60 -9.55 -5.27 4.76
CA ASP A 60 -10.84 -5.05 4.11
C ASP A 60 -10.77 -3.66 3.47
N LEU A 61 -10.05 -3.58 2.34
CA LEU A 61 -9.76 -2.33 1.62
C LEU A 61 -10.55 -2.28 0.32
N ALA A 62 -11.08 -1.10 0.02
CA ALA A 62 -11.78 -0.82 -1.23
C ALA A 62 -10.84 -0.25 -2.29
N PHE A 63 -11.04 -0.64 -3.54
CA PHE A 63 -10.24 -0.21 -4.68
C PHE A 63 -11.12 0.29 -5.82
N ASP A 64 -10.59 1.21 -6.61
CA ASP A 64 -11.17 1.57 -7.89
C ASP A 64 -11.03 0.42 -8.88
N SER A 65 -12.13 -0.05 -9.47
CA SER A 65 -12.06 -1.19 -10.40
C SER A 65 -11.38 -0.85 -11.72
N SER A 66 -11.31 0.44 -12.11
CA SER A 66 -10.75 0.87 -13.39
C SER A 66 -9.22 0.97 -13.38
N ASN A 67 -8.64 1.40 -12.25
CA ASN A 67 -7.21 1.71 -12.13
C ASN A 67 -6.56 1.16 -10.84
N ARG A 68 -7.28 0.34 -10.07
CA ARG A 68 -6.80 -0.34 -8.84
C ARG A 68 -6.34 0.61 -7.73
N ARG A 69 -6.72 1.90 -7.80
CA ARG A 69 -6.38 2.89 -6.76
C ARG A 69 -7.13 2.59 -5.46
N LEU A 70 -6.41 2.63 -4.34
CA LEU A 70 -7.00 2.56 -3.00
C LEU A 70 -8.05 3.63 -2.76
N LYS A 71 -9.16 3.26 -2.12
CA LYS A 71 -10.24 4.16 -1.67
C LYS A 71 -10.38 4.25 -0.15
N GLY A 72 -9.64 3.42 0.60
CA GLY A 72 -9.73 3.32 2.05
C GLY A 72 -10.30 1.98 2.49
N GLY A 73 -10.66 1.85 3.76
CA GLY A 73 -11.22 0.62 4.32
C GLY A 73 -10.79 0.39 5.77
N THR A 74 -10.70 -0.87 6.18
CA THR A 74 -10.24 -1.27 7.53
C THR A 74 -9.17 -2.34 7.41
N ILE A 75 -8.25 -2.37 8.36
CA ILE A 75 -7.27 -3.45 8.52
C ILE A 75 -7.42 -3.99 9.94
N THR A 76 -7.64 -5.30 10.06
CA THR A 76 -7.62 -5.98 11.35
C THR A 76 -6.27 -6.63 11.55
N ALA A 77 -5.52 -6.20 12.55
CA ALA A 77 -4.27 -6.81 12.96
C ALA A 77 -4.52 -7.87 14.04
N THR A 78 -3.88 -9.03 13.90
CA THR A 78 -3.75 -10.02 14.98
C THR A 78 -2.40 -9.81 15.62
N MET A 79 -2.38 -9.43 16.90
CA MET A 79 -1.17 -9.18 17.67
C MET A 79 -0.46 -10.51 18.01
N ALA A 80 0.80 -10.44 18.45
CA ALA A 80 1.57 -11.63 18.83
C ALA A 80 0.94 -12.47 19.97
N ASP A 81 0.17 -11.84 20.86
CA ASP A 81 -0.55 -12.50 21.95
C ASP A 81 -1.92 -13.08 21.52
N GLY A 82 -2.28 -12.93 20.25
CA GLY A 82 -3.55 -13.38 19.66
C GLY A 82 -4.71 -12.40 19.84
N SER A 83 -4.50 -11.26 20.52
CA SER A 83 -5.50 -10.19 20.55
C SER A 83 -5.65 -9.55 19.17
N THR A 84 -6.76 -8.84 18.96
CA THR A 84 -7.05 -8.14 17.71
C THR A 84 -6.98 -6.64 17.92
N ARG A 85 -6.41 -5.92 16.97
CA ARG A 85 -6.39 -4.46 16.92
C ARG A 85 -6.88 -3.97 15.56
N ARG A 86 -7.76 -2.96 15.50
CA ARG A 86 -8.35 -2.52 14.22
C ARG A 86 -7.95 -1.11 13.84
N PHE A 87 -7.63 -0.92 12.56
CA PHE A 87 -7.24 0.36 11.99
C PHE A 87 -8.15 0.73 10.83
N SER A 88 -8.83 1.87 10.89
CA SER A 88 -9.50 2.43 9.70
C SER A 88 -8.50 3.20 8.85
N VAL A 89 -8.59 3.05 7.54
CA VAL A 89 -7.78 3.74 6.55
C VAL A 89 -8.69 4.67 5.75
N GLU A 90 -8.46 5.97 5.88
CA GLU A 90 -9.10 7.01 5.08
C GLU A 90 -8.12 7.49 4.01
N VAL A 91 -8.63 7.67 2.78
CA VAL A 91 -7.91 8.34 1.68
C VAL A 91 -8.51 9.74 1.54
N PRO A 92 -7.93 10.78 2.18
CA PRO A 92 -8.55 12.11 2.25
C PRO A 92 -8.48 12.88 0.93
N THR A 93 -7.62 12.45 0.01
CA THR A 93 -7.41 13.11 -1.27
C THR A 93 -7.04 12.11 -2.34
N ASP A 94 -7.35 12.48 -3.58
CA ASP A 94 -6.86 11.79 -4.76
C ASP A 94 -5.37 12.03 -5.01
N THR A 95 -4.67 12.85 -4.21
CA THR A 95 -3.21 13.06 -4.32
C THR A 95 -2.44 11.77 -4.02
N GLY A 96 -1.39 11.53 -4.80
CA GLY A 96 -0.43 10.45 -4.56
C GLY A 96 0.73 10.50 -5.55
N PHE A 97 1.77 9.71 -5.30
CA PHE A 97 2.95 9.64 -6.16
C PHE A 97 2.99 8.30 -6.88
N HIS A 98 2.91 8.31 -8.21
CA HIS A 98 3.07 7.09 -9.01
C HIS A 98 4.54 6.73 -9.09
N LEU A 99 4.90 5.55 -8.61
CA LEU A 99 6.30 5.15 -8.58
C LEU A 99 6.84 4.73 -9.95
N GLY A 100 5.99 4.37 -10.91
CA GLY A 100 6.45 4.10 -12.28
C GLY A 100 7.04 5.34 -12.98
N ALA A 101 6.57 6.54 -12.67
CA ALA A 101 7.22 7.78 -13.13
C ALA A 101 8.60 7.98 -12.48
N GLY A 102 8.82 7.40 -11.29
CA GLY A 102 10.13 7.24 -10.66
C GLY A 102 10.91 6.00 -11.13
N LEU A 103 10.47 5.39 -12.24
CA LEU A 103 11.04 4.21 -12.90
C LEU A 103 10.94 2.90 -12.12
N TYR A 104 10.10 2.82 -11.07
CA TYR A 104 9.80 1.54 -10.42
C TYR A 104 9.04 0.64 -11.40
N PHE A 105 9.45 -0.63 -11.51
CA PHE A 105 9.03 -1.56 -12.57
C PHE A 105 9.38 -1.19 -14.01
N GLY A 106 10.00 -0.03 -14.20
CA GLY A 106 10.53 0.46 -15.47
C GLY A 106 9.49 1.20 -16.31
N TRP A 107 9.91 2.25 -16.99
CA TRP A 107 9.05 3.09 -17.81
C TRP A 107 9.86 3.73 -18.93
N GLN A 108 9.28 3.83 -20.12
CA GLN A 108 9.93 4.38 -21.32
C GLN A 108 11.33 3.81 -21.62
N GLY A 109 11.54 2.52 -21.34
CA GLY A 109 12.82 1.83 -21.60
C GLY A 109 13.88 2.02 -20.52
N HIS A 110 13.52 2.61 -19.37
CA HIS A 110 14.43 2.91 -18.28
C HIS A 110 13.98 2.29 -16.96
N HIS A 111 14.91 2.13 -16.02
CA HIS A 111 14.65 1.48 -14.73
C HIS A 111 15.17 2.28 -13.54
N HIS A 112 14.51 2.12 -12.39
CA HIS A 112 14.95 2.73 -11.15
C HIS A 112 16.38 2.31 -10.80
N GLY A 113 17.24 3.29 -10.47
CA GLY A 113 18.65 3.07 -10.13
C GLY A 113 19.59 2.90 -11.34
N GLU A 114 19.10 3.05 -12.57
CA GLU A 114 19.92 3.00 -13.79
C GLU A 114 20.95 4.15 -13.84
N TRP A 115 22.18 3.84 -14.26
CA TRP A 115 23.17 4.87 -14.58
C TRP A 115 22.86 5.53 -15.92
N ARG A 116 22.63 6.85 -15.91
CA ARG A 116 22.24 7.64 -17.10
C ARG A 116 23.34 8.59 -17.63
N GLY A 117 24.58 8.39 -17.16
CA GLY A 117 25.70 9.28 -17.44
C GLY A 117 25.97 10.28 -16.31
N GLU A 118 27.08 11.01 -16.40
CA GLU A 118 27.52 11.94 -15.35
C GLU A 118 26.54 13.10 -15.11
N LEU A 119 25.85 13.54 -16.17
CA LEU A 119 24.77 14.51 -16.11
C LEU A 119 23.66 14.05 -17.05
N HIS A 120 22.48 13.83 -16.48
CA HIS A 120 21.28 13.49 -17.22
C HIS A 120 20.14 14.43 -16.78
N THR A 121 19.39 14.96 -17.72
CA THR A 121 18.23 15.82 -17.45
C THR A 121 17.04 15.28 -18.22
N ASP A 122 15.95 15.06 -17.50
CA ASP A 122 14.72 14.49 -18.01
C ASP A 122 13.54 15.07 -17.24
N GLY A 123 12.32 14.85 -17.74
CA GLY A 123 11.11 15.17 -17.01
C GLY A 123 9.88 15.26 -17.89
N GLU A 124 8.78 14.74 -17.37
CA GLU A 124 7.49 14.71 -18.01
C GLU A 124 6.44 15.40 -17.14
N ARG A 125 5.38 15.89 -17.80
CA ARG A 125 4.18 16.33 -17.12
C ARG A 125 3.04 15.40 -17.50
N LEU A 126 2.62 14.58 -16.55
CA LEU A 126 1.46 13.71 -16.68
C LEU A 126 0.22 14.44 -16.16
N THR A 127 -0.78 14.63 -17.01
CA THR A 127 -1.92 15.53 -16.70
C THR A 127 -2.98 14.89 -15.82
N ASP A 128 -3.22 13.59 -15.98
CA ASP A 128 -4.23 12.85 -15.25
C ASP A 128 -3.78 11.39 -15.05
N THR A 129 -3.25 11.09 -13.87
CA THR A 129 -2.81 9.73 -13.52
C THR A 129 -3.94 8.88 -12.93
N SER A 130 -5.21 9.27 -13.13
CA SER A 130 -6.36 8.40 -12.91
C SER A 130 -6.80 7.67 -14.18
N ASP A 131 -6.36 8.15 -15.35
CA ASP A 131 -6.63 7.52 -16.64
C ASP A 131 -6.10 6.08 -16.67
N ALA A 132 -6.98 5.15 -17.04
CA ALA A 132 -6.69 3.74 -16.97
C ALA A 132 -5.62 3.29 -17.99
N GLY A 133 -5.47 4.00 -19.11
CA GLY A 133 -4.41 3.74 -20.09
C GLY A 133 -3.05 4.14 -19.52
N LEU A 134 -2.96 5.37 -19.00
CA LEU A 134 -1.72 5.88 -18.42
C LEU A 134 -1.28 5.09 -17.18
N VAL A 135 -2.19 4.72 -16.29
CA VAL A 135 -1.84 3.95 -15.09
C VAL A 135 -1.29 2.57 -15.44
N ARG A 136 -1.68 1.97 -16.56
CA ARG A 136 -1.08 0.70 -17.04
C ARG A 136 0.37 0.88 -17.50
N GLU A 137 0.72 2.05 -17.99
CA GLU A 137 2.10 2.37 -18.36
C GLU A 137 2.95 2.72 -17.13
N LEU A 138 2.35 3.37 -16.13
CA LEU A 138 3.01 3.79 -14.88
C LEU A 138 2.99 2.74 -13.77
N HIS A 139 2.35 1.60 -14.02
CA HIS A 139 2.10 0.56 -13.03
C HIS A 139 1.18 0.99 -11.87
N GLN A 140 0.74 0.03 -11.08
CA GLN A 140 -0.19 0.26 -9.98
C GLN A 140 0.46 0.94 -8.77
N ILE A 141 1.77 0.77 -8.53
CA ILE A 141 2.36 1.24 -7.27
C ILE A 141 2.26 2.76 -7.18
N ARG A 142 1.52 3.17 -6.16
CA ARG A 142 1.19 4.55 -5.88
C ARG A 142 1.26 4.80 -4.39
N ASP A 143 2.06 5.78 -4.01
CA ASP A 143 2.05 6.35 -2.68
C ASP A 143 0.75 7.12 -2.47
N THR A 144 -0.23 6.45 -1.88
CA THR A 144 -1.53 7.07 -1.58
C THR A 144 -1.47 7.70 -0.21
N ALA A 145 -1.69 9.01 -0.12
CA ALA A 145 -1.79 9.67 1.18
C ALA A 145 -2.97 9.10 1.96
N VAL A 146 -2.73 8.68 3.20
CA VAL A 146 -3.74 8.10 4.07
C VAL A 146 -3.73 8.73 5.46
N VAL A 147 -4.91 8.76 6.06
CA VAL A 147 -5.10 8.97 7.50
C VAL A 147 -5.51 7.63 8.09
N VAL A 148 -4.80 7.19 9.10
CA VAL A 148 -5.09 5.94 9.80
C VAL A 148 -5.62 6.28 11.18
N THR A 149 -6.71 5.64 11.58
CA THR A 149 -7.23 5.76 12.96
C THR A 149 -7.25 4.38 13.58
N ASP A 150 -6.64 4.27 14.75
CA ASP A 150 -6.80 3.14 15.64
C ASP A 150 -8.20 3.17 16.25
N LEU A 151 -8.99 2.17 15.94
CA LEU A 151 -10.40 2.12 16.36
C LEU A 151 -10.57 1.71 17.82
N ASP A 152 -9.52 1.21 18.47
CA ASP A 152 -9.57 0.73 19.84
C ASP A 152 -9.09 1.80 20.82
N THR A 153 -8.09 2.61 20.43
CA THR A 153 -7.54 3.68 21.29
C THR A 153 -7.93 5.10 20.87
N GLY A 154 -8.36 5.30 19.63
CA GLY A 154 -8.59 6.63 19.06
C GLY A 154 -7.30 7.34 18.60
N ALA A 155 -6.15 6.65 18.64
CA ALA A 155 -4.91 7.17 18.08
C ALA A 155 -5.05 7.43 16.58
N ARG A 156 -4.35 8.44 16.07
CA ARG A 156 -4.44 8.84 14.66
C ARG A 156 -3.06 9.04 14.07
N GLY A 157 -2.89 8.61 12.83
CA GLY A 157 -1.64 8.76 12.09
C GLY A 157 -1.84 9.18 10.65
N VAL A 158 -0.74 9.60 10.04
CA VAL A 158 -0.67 9.97 8.63
C VAL A 158 0.46 9.20 7.97
N SER A 159 0.27 8.80 6.73
CA SER A 159 1.24 8.01 5.97
C SER A 159 1.02 8.11 4.47
N ASN A 160 1.94 7.53 3.70
CA ASN A 160 1.65 6.95 2.40
C ASN A 160 1.37 5.44 2.55
N MET A 161 0.40 4.95 1.77
CA MET A 161 0.10 3.53 1.66
C MET A 161 0.26 3.09 0.21
N GLN A 162 1.04 2.02 0.01
CA GLN A 162 1.34 1.43 -1.29
C GLN A 162 0.66 0.05 -1.39
N PRO A 163 -0.53 -0.03 -1.98
CA PRO A 163 -1.10 -1.31 -2.33
C PRO A 163 -0.73 -1.74 -3.75
N LEU A 164 -0.72 -3.05 -3.97
CA LEU A 164 -0.66 -3.65 -5.30
C LEU A 164 -1.67 -4.79 -5.35
N VAL A 165 -2.62 -4.78 -6.29
CA VAL A 165 -3.65 -5.82 -6.41
C VAL A 165 -3.73 -6.30 -7.85
N ALA A 166 -3.02 -7.38 -8.16
CA ALA A 166 -2.97 -7.99 -9.48
C ALA A 166 -3.67 -9.36 -9.47
N GLY A 167 -4.34 -9.68 -10.56
CA GLY A 167 -5.18 -10.86 -10.70
C GLY A 167 -6.66 -10.54 -10.45
N GLU A 168 -7.40 -11.61 -10.21
CA GLU A 168 -8.84 -11.56 -9.98
C GLU A 168 -9.10 -11.65 -8.47
N HIS A 169 -9.79 -10.63 -7.95
CA HIS A 169 -10.17 -10.48 -6.56
C HIS A 169 -11.66 -10.14 -6.49
N PRO A 170 -12.56 -11.14 -6.70
CA PRO A 170 -14.00 -10.90 -6.75
C PRO A 170 -14.56 -10.32 -5.45
N GLU A 171 -13.94 -10.69 -4.33
CA GLU A 171 -14.25 -10.15 -2.99
C GLU A 171 -14.02 -8.64 -2.89
N LEU A 172 -13.15 -8.08 -3.73
CA LEU A 172 -12.88 -6.64 -3.82
C LEU A 172 -13.60 -5.97 -5.01
N GLY A 173 -14.42 -6.72 -5.76
CA GLY A 173 -15.07 -6.24 -6.99
C GLY A 173 -14.10 -6.04 -8.16
N LEU A 174 -12.98 -6.78 -8.17
CA LEU A 174 -11.88 -6.61 -9.12
C LEU A 174 -11.74 -7.85 -10.02
N ASP A 175 -11.87 -7.69 -11.33
CA ASP A 175 -11.83 -8.80 -12.28
C ASP A 175 -10.45 -9.03 -12.91
N ALA A 176 -10.28 -10.14 -13.64
CA ALA A 176 -9.05 -10.45 -14.35
C ALA A 176 -8.78 -9.51 -15.54
N ALA A 177 -9.81 -8.96 -16.18
CA ALA A 177 -9.68 -8.11 -17.36
C ALA A 177 -9.07 -6.74 -17.04
N GLY A 178 -9.39 -6.20 -15.86
CA GLY A 178 -8.83 -4.97 -15.31
C GLY A 178 -7.50 -5.16 -14.56
N SER A 179 -6.96 -6.38 -14.51
CA SER A 179 -5.70 -6.66 -13.83
C SER A 179 -4.49 -6.16 -14.65
N PHE A 180 -3.51 -5.59 -13.96
CA PHE A 180 -2.19 -5.23 -14.50
C PHE A 180 -1.16 -5.22 -13.36
N TRP A 181 0.08 -4.84 -13.63
CA TRP A 181 1.13 -4.65 -12.61
C TRP A 181 1.45 -3.18 -12.51
#